data_AF-A0A2U3GSY7-F1
#
_entry.id   AF-A0A2U3GSY7-F1
#
_cell.length_a   1.000
_cell.length_b   1.000
_cell.length_c   1.000
_cell.angle_alpha   90.00
_cell.angle_beta   90.00
_cell.angle_gamma   90.00
#
_symmetry.space_group_name_H-M   'P 1'
#
loop_
_entity.id
_entity.type
_entity.pdbx_description
1 polymer ?
#
loop_
_entity_poly.entity_id
_entity_poly.type
_entity_poly.pdbx_seq_one_letter_code
_entity_poly.pdbx_strand_id
1 'polypeptide(L)' 'MSERKPYPSDLSDEQWSLIEPVITAWKDRHRSVSGHQGAYDMREIVNAILYQGRTGCQWAYLPHDLPQK' A
#
# COMPACT_ATOMS: atom_id res chain seq x y z
N MET A 1 -6.85 5.73 6.73
CA MET A 1 -5.85 6.76 7.11
C MET A 1 -5.05 6.19 8.26
N SER A 2 -3.91 5.58 7.98
CA SER A 2 -3.03 5.05 9.03
C SER A 2 -2.54 6.20 9.89
N GLU A 3 -2.46 6.00 11.21
CA GLU A 3 -2.00 7.01 12.18
C GLU A 3 -0.48 7.29 12.09
N ARG A 4 0.22 6.73 11.09
CA ARG A 4 1.67 6.86 10.94
C ARG A 4 2.06 8.17 10.27
N LYS A 5 3.29 8.61 10.56
CA LYS A 5 3.87 9.75 9.88
C LYS A 5 4.12 9.41 8.40
N PRO A 6 3.67 10.24 7.44
CA PRO A 6 3.89 9.98 6.03
C PRO A 6 5.37 10.07 5.66
N TYR A 7 5.79 9.22 4.72
CA TYR A 7 7.13 9.28 4.12
C TYR A 7 7.14 10.18 2.87
N PRO A 8 8.30 10.74 2.48
CA PRO A 8 8.42 11.51 1.23
C PRO A 8 8.09 10.70 -0.05
N SER A 9 8.06 9.37 0.04
CA SER A 9 7.68 8.46 -1.04
C SER A 9 6.18 8.18 -1.11
N ASP A 10 5.42 8.58 -0.09
CA ASP A 10 3.99 8.28 -0.01
C ASP A 10 3.20 9.10 -1.02
N LEU A 11 2.10 8.53 -1.48
CA LEU A 11 1.19 9.23 -2.40
C LEU A 11 0.45 10.36 -1.69
N SER A 12 0.34 11.50 -2.37
CA SER A 12 -0.67 12.49 -2.00
C SER A 12 -2.08 11.96 -2.21
N ASP A 13 -3.07 12.59 -1.57
CA ASP A 13 -4.47 12.20 -1.75
C ASP A 13 -4.91 12.35 -3.22
N GLU A 14 -4.42 13.38 -3.91
CA GLU A 14 -4.66 13.60 -5.34
C GLU A 14 -4.08 12.46 -6.18
N GLN A 15 -2.83 12.07 -5.95
CA GLN A 15 -2.21 10.95 -6.67
C GLN A 15 -2.92 9.63 -6.38
N TRP A 16 -3.33 9.41 -5.12
CA TRP A 16 -4.10 8.24 -4.74
C TRP A 16 -5.44 8.17 -5.49
N SER A 17 -6.17 9.28 -5.55
CA SER A 17 -7.48 9.35 -6.23
C SER A 17 -7.42 8.96 -7.71
N LEU A 18 -6.27 9.12 -8.37
CA LEU A 18 -6.08 8.73 -9.76
C LEU A 18 -5.94 7.21 -9.94
N ILE A 19 -5.33 6.52 -8.98
CA ILE A 19 -5.02 5.08 -9.09
C ILE A 19 -5.96 4.19 -8.29
N GLU A 20 -6.56 4.70 -7.22
CA GLU A 20 -7.46 3.98 -6.32
C GLU A 20 -8.61 3.27 -7.06
N PRO A 21 -9.30 3.88 -8.05
CA PRO A 21 -10.40 3.21 -8.74
C PRO A 21 -9.94 1.97 -9.50
N VAL A 22 -8.73 2.02 -10.08
CA VAL A 22 -8.16 0.90 -10.84
C VAL A 22 -7.82 -0.25 -9.90
N ILE A 23 -7.17 0.06 -8.77
CA ILE A 23 -6.77 -0.96 -7.79
C ILE A 23 -8.01 -1.59 -7.13
N THR A 24 -9.00 -0.78 -6.77
CA THR A 24 -10.26 -1.25 -6.18
C THR A 24 -11.02 -2.15 -7.14
N ALA A 25 -11.16 -1.74 -8.40
CA ALA A 25 -11.81 -2.56 -9.43
C ALA A 25 -11.08 -3.88 -9.66
N TRP A 26 -9.73 -3.88 -9.60
CA TRP A 26 -8.96 -5.11 -9.67
C TRP A 26 -9.21 -6.02 -8.47
N LYS A 27 -9.19 -5.48 -7.24
CA LYS A 27 -9.44 -6.24 -6.00
C LYS A 27 -10.83 -6.86 -5.99
N ASP A 28 -11.85 -6.14 -6.45
CA ASP A 28 -13.23 -6.63 -6.50
C ASP A 28 -13.38 -7.82 -7.48
N ARG A 29 -12.67 -7.78 -8.61
CA ARG A 29 -12.63 -8.87 -9.58
C ARG A 29 -11.82 -10.08 -9.09
N HIS A 30 -10.82 -9.84 -8.24
CA HIS A 30 -9.90 -10.87 -7.72
C HIS A 30 -10.10 -11.07 -6.22
N ARG A 31 -11.36 -11.23 -5.81
CA ARG A 31 -11.68 -11.47 -4.40
C ARG A 31 -11.01 -12.77 -3.93
N SER A 32 -10.45 -12.73 -2.72
CA SER A 32 -9.87 -13.92 -2.10
C SER A 32 -10.89 -15.05 -1.98
N VAL A 33 -10.50 -16.25 -2.41
CA VAL A 33 -11.31 -17.47 -2.30
C VAL A 33 -11.59 -17.82 -0.83
N SER A 34 -10.69 -17.45 0.09
CA SER A 34 -10.88 -17.64 1.53
C SER A 34 -11.67 -16.51 2.21
N GLY A 35 -12.05 -15.46 1.48
CA GLY A 35 -12.68 -14.26 2.04
C GLY A 35 -11.72 -13.34 2.81
N HIS A 36 -10.47 -13.74 3.01
CA HIS A 36 -9.47 -12.91 3.68
C HIS A 36 -9.17 -11.65 2.85
N GLN A 37 -9.39 -10.47 3.41
CA GLN A 37 -9.23 -9.19 2.70
C GLN A 37 -7.87 -8.51 2.91
N GLY A 38 -6.99 -9.11 3.71
CA GLY A 38 -5.75 -8.50 4.18
C GLY A 38 -5.98 -7.60 5.40
N ALA A 39 -4.94 -7.41 6.22
CA ALA A 39 -4.98 -6.52 7.39
C ALA A 39 -4.66 -5.05 7.06
N TYR A 40 -4.19 -4.79 5.84
CA TYR A 40 -3.67 -3.48 5.43
C TYR A 40 -4.61 -2.78 4.45
N ASP A 41 -4.70 -1.46 4.59
CA ASP A 41 -5.28 -0.58 3.58
C ASP A 41 -4.47 -0.69 2.29
N MET A 42 -5.16 -0.66 1.15
CA MET A 42 -4.52 -0.80 -0.16
C MET A 42 -3.56 0.35 -0.45
N ARG A 43 -3.89 1.55 0.04
CA ARG A 43 -2.98 2.71 -0.05
C ARG A 43 -1.65 2.44 0.65
N GLU A 44 -1.70 1.76 1.79
CA GLU A 44 -0.51 1.47 2.58
C GLU A 44 0.38 0.43 1.92
N ILE A 45 -0.22 -0.55 1.22
CA ILE A 45 0.52 -1.51 0.40
C ILE A 45 1.26 -0.77 -0.72
N VAL A 46 0.60 0.17 -1.40
CA VAL A 46 1.23 0.96 -2.46
C VAL A 46 2.32 1.86 -1.91
N ASN A 47 2.09 2.54 -0.78
CA ASN A 47 3.10 3.34 -0.09
C ASN A 47 4.34 2.50 0.27
N ALA A 48 4.17 1.26 0.75
CA ALA A 48 5.29 0.35 1.03
C ALA A 48 6.08 -0.01 -0.23
N ILE A 49 5.41 -0.31 -1.34
CA ILE A 49 6.05 -0.57 -2.64
C ILE A 49 6.85 0.65 -3.11
N LEU A 50 6.28 1.85 -3.00
CA LEU A 50 6.95 3.09 -3.40
C LEU A 50 8.15 3.42 -2.51
N TYR A 51 8.02 3.21 -1.21
CA TYR A 51 9.13 3.37 -0.27
C TYR A 51 10.28 2.41 -0.62
N GLN A 52 9.97 1.13 -0.84
CA GLN A 52 10.93 0.12 -1.24
C GLN A 52 11.62 0.50 -2.56
N GLY A 53 10.84 0.90 -3.57
CA GLY A 53 11.37 1.32 -4.87
C GLY A 53 12.20 2.59 -4.82
N ARG A 54 11.89 3.53 -3.91
CA ARG A 54 12.63 4.79 -3.75
C ARG A 54 13.94 4.61 -2.98
N THR A 55 13.93 3.77 -1.95
CA THR A 55 15.08 3.60 -1.05
C THR A 55 15.99 2.44 -1.44
N GLY A 56 15.46 1.46 -2.18
CA GLY A 56 16.15 0.22 -2.52
C GLY A 56 16.33 -0.73 -1.33
N CYS A 57 15.66 -0.48 -0.20
CA CYS A 57 15.78 -1.37 0.95
C CYS A 57 15.21 -2.76 0.63
N GLN A 58 15.74 -3.80 1.29
CA GLN A 58 15.13 -5.11 1.23
C GLN A 58 13.80 -5.10 2.00
N TRP A 59 12.84 -5.93 1.58
CA TRP A 59 11.52 -6.03 2.23
C TRP A 59 11.58 -6.31 3.73
N ALA A 60 12.57 -7.09 4.19
CA ALA A 60 12.76 -7.38 5.62
C ALA A 60 13.21 -6.16 6.46
N TYR A 61 13.65 -5.09 5.80
CA TYR A 61 14.11 -3.84 6.41
C TYR A 61 13.12 -2.69 6.18
N LEU A 62 11.91 -2.98 5.71
CA LEU A 62 10.87 -1.95 5.71
C LEU A 62 10.63 -1.44 7.14
N PRO A 63 10.37 -0.14 7.30
CA PRO A 63 9.87 0.41 8.55
C PRO A 63 8.69 -0.40 9.10
N HIS A 64 8.65 -0.56 10.43
CA HIS A 64 7.69 -1.44 11.11
C HIS A 64 6.23 -0.95 11.02
N ASP A 65 6.04 0.32 10.69
CA ASP A 65 4.75 0.97 10.47
C ASP A 65 4.23 0.82 9.03
N LEU A 66 5.04 0.28 8.11
CA LEU A 66 4.60 -0.11 6.77
C LEU A 66 4.21 -1.59 6.71
N PRO A 67 3.28 -1.97 5.81
CA PRO A 67 2.96 -3.36 5.56
C PRO A 67 4.19 -4.23 5.27
N GLN A 68 4.34 -5.30 6.05
CA GLN A 68 5.40 -6.29 5.84
C GLN A 68 4.92 -7.42 4.92
N LYS A 69 5.89 -8.20 4.44
CA LYS A 69 5.66 -9.38 3.59
C LYS A 69 4.88 -10.49 4.29
#